data_AF-A0A7R8WCG5-F1
#
_entry.id   AF-A0A7R8WCG5-F1
#
_cell.length_a   1.000
_cell.length_b   1.000
_cell.length_c   1.000
_cell.angle_alpha   90.00
_cell.angle_beta   90.00
_cell.angle_gamma   90.00
#
_symmetry.space_group_name_H-M   'P 1'
#
loop_
_entity.id
_entity.type
_entity.pdbx_description
1 polymer ?
#
loop_
_entity_poly.entity_id
_entity_poly.type
_entity_poly.pdbx_seq_one_letter_code
_entity_poly.pdbx_strand_id
1 'polypeptide(L)'
;MTNTLNEKFQLGTSRAGNPMRFVFGLRPNWTADETGWDLKILEKQLTCRFKEILAKLTCRFKEILAKRTCRFKEILAKLTCRFKEILAKLTCRFKEILAKLTGRSKKILAKLTYRRDQTSHPHSTTTYKQSLLIEEPSFLLPRSKMVTVEVPSTMGYSVLVASGGVAMIFWMGMQVGKMRRSLKFGYPDVYHPTNKLFNCYQRVGKMRRSLKFGYPDVYHPTNKLFNCYQRVHQNTLELWPSFLVSLFIGTFGCPTVAPIAGTAWLAGRILFALGYYTGEPSNRTFGAAVTFLSMFTLMGCSAFQGYKMITA
;
A
#
# COMPACT_ATOMS: atom_id res chain seq x y z
N MET A 1 -90.59 -30.75 -26.77
CA MET A 1 -90.40 -29.55 -25.93
C MET A 1 -89.11 -28.89 -26.42
N THR A 2 -89.20 -28.13 -27.53
CA THR A 2 -89.08 -26.64 -27.60
C THR A 2 -87.70 -26.14 -27.14
N ASN A 3 -86.91 -25.32 -27.82
CA ASN A 3 -86.96 -24.56 -29.09
C ASN A 3 -85.55 -23.89 -29.18
N THR A 4 -84.79 -24.01 -30.29
CA THR A 4 -84.41 -22.95 -31.25
C THR A 4 -83.61 -21.71 -30.76
N LEU A 5 -82.60 -21.34 -31.58
CA LEU A 5 -82.04 -19.98 -31.89
C LEU A 5 -80.86 -19.46 -31.03
N ASN A 6 -79.68 -19.23 -31.66
CA ASN A 6 -79.08 -17.92 -32.05
C ASN A 6 -78.29 -17.26 -30.89
N GLU A 7 -77.28 -16.41 -31.02
CA GLU A 7 -76.67 -15.65 -32.11
C GLU A 7 -75.30 -15.13 -31.62
N LYS A 8 -74.39 -14.82 -32.56
CA LYS A 8 -73.21 -13.96 -32.34
C LYS A 8 -73.63 -12.49 -32.24
N PHE A 9 -73.03 -11.69 -31.35
CA PHE A 9 -72.89 -10.21 -31.47
C PHE A 9 -71.86 -9.75 -30.40
N GLN A 10 -70.61 -9.40 -30.73
CA GLN A 10 -70.04 -8.14 -31.25
C GLN A 10 -70.16 -6.88 -30.35
N LEU A 11 -69.02 -6.17 -30.23
CA LEU A 11 -68.78 -4.77 -29.79
C LEU A 11 -68.87 -4.52 -28.26
N GLY A 12 -67.99 -3.76 -27.58
CA GLY A 12 -66.83 -2.98 -27.97
C GLY A 12 -66.27 -2.18 -26.77
N THR A 13 -65.07 -1.63 -26.96
CA THR A 13 -64.51 -0.38 -26.38
C THR A 13 -64.22 -0.22 -24.87
N SER A 14 -62.93 0.07 -24.62
CA SER A 14 -62.37 1.20 -23.84
C SER A 14 -62.25 1.18 -22.31
N ARG A 15 -60.99 1.53 -21.94
CA ARG A 15 -60.51 2.37 -20.83
C ARG A 15 -60.35 1.78 -19.42
N ALA A 16 -59.08 1.81 -19.03
CA ALA A 16 -58.53 2.49 -17.85
C ALA A 16 -58.91 1.97 -16.45
N GLY A 17 -57.87 1.75 -15.65
CA GLY A 17 -57.94 1.89 -14.20
C GLY A 17 -57.78 0.58 -13.43
N ASN A 18 -56.58 0.38 -12.90
CA ASN A 18 -56.24 -0.15 -11.57
C ASN A 18 -57.25 -1.11 -10.88
N PRO A 19 -56.74 -2.23 -10.34
CA PRO A 19 -57.19 -2.58 -9.00
C PRO A 19 -56.06 -3.12 -8.12
N MET A 20 -55.75 -2.35 -7.09
CA MET A 20 -55.33 -2.88 -5.79
C MET A 20 -56.41 -2.47 -4.80
N ARG A 21 -57.27 -3.40 -4.37
CA ARG A 21 -57.80 -3.53 -2.98
C ARG A 21 -58.89 -4.61 -2.88
N PHE A 22 -58.59 -5.58 -2.01
CA PHE A 22 -59.44 -6.37 -1.09
C PHE A 22 -60.77 -6.96 -1.58
N VAL A 23 -60.98 -8.27 -1.36
CA VAL A 23 -62.01 -8.79 -0.43
C VAL A 23 -61.63 -10.22 -0.01
N PHE A 24 -61.51 -10.46 1.29
CA PHE A 24 -61.59 -11.79 1.91
C PHE A 24 -63.01 -12.32 1.71
N GLY A 25 -63.19 -13.35 0.88
CA GLY A 25 -64.47 -13.99 0.61
C GLY A 25 -64.34 -15.51 0.64
N LEU A 26 -64.92 -16.09 1.67
CA LEU A 26 -65.29 -17.48 1.94
C LEU A 26 -65.06 -18.52 0.81
N ARG A 27 -64.40 -19.62 1.19
CA ARG A 27 -64.19 -20.86 0.43
C ARG A 27 -65.54 -21.51 0.04
N PRO A 28 -65.60 -22.25 -1.08
CA PRO A 28 -65.85 -23.69 -0.90
C PRO A 28 -64.97 -24.59 -1.79
N ASN A 29 -64.61 -25.74 -1.23
CA ASN A 29 -64.15 -26.98 -1.87
C ASN A 29 -63.30 -26.90 -3.15
N TRP A 30 -62.00 -27.13 -2.97
CA TRP A 30 -61.15 -27.69 -4.01
C TRP A 30 -60.80 -29.13 -3.61
N THR A 31 -61.38 -30.08 -4.33
CA THR A 31 -60.86 -31.45 -4.42
C THR A 31 -59.42 -31.37 -4.93
N ALA A 32 -58.50 -31.94 -4.18
CA ALA A 32 -57.07 -31.83 -4.39
C ALA A 32 -56.61 -32.79 -5.49
N ASP A 33 -56.89 -32.48 -6.75
CA ASP A 33 -56.28 -33.15 -7.91
C ASP A 33 -56.33 -32.16 -9.08
N GLU A 34 -55.23 -31.42 -9.35
CA GLU A 34 -54.83 -30.90 -10.69
C GLU A 34 -53.71 -29.81 -10.71
N THR A 35 -53.09 -29.41 -9.59
CA THR A 35 -52.10 -28.28 -9.60
C THR A 35 -50.61 -28.67 -9.61
N GLY A 36 -50.26 -29.93 -9.93
CA GLY A 36 -48.87 -30.44 -9.87
C GLY A 36 -47.92 -29.97 -10.99
N TRP A 37 -48.43 -29.33 -12.03
CA TRP A 37 -47.64 -28.94 -13.22
C TRP A 37 -47.20 -27.47 -13.24
N ASP A 38 -47.82 -26.60 -12.43
CA ASP A 38 -47.61 -25.14 -12.51
C ASP A 38 -46.35 -24.67 -11.75
N LEU A 39 -46.03 -25.30 -10.61
CA LEU A 39 -44.89 -24.90 -9.77
C LEU A 39 -43.53 -25.15 -10.48
N LYS A 40 -43.40 -26.29 -11.16
CA LYS A 40 -42.18 -26.65 -11.90
C LYS A 40 -41.96 -25.78 -13.14
N ILE A 41 -43.04 -25.34 -13.79
CA ILE A 41 -43.00 -24.41 -14.92
C ILE A 41 -42.57 -23.02 -14.42
N LEU A 42 -43.14 -22.56 -13.31
CA LEU A 42 -42.78 -21.30 -12.68
C LEU A 42 -41.31 -21.28 -12.23
N GLU A 43 -40.80 -22.36 -11.63
CA GLU A 43 -39.39 -22.49 -11.25
C GLU A 43 -38.45 -22.47 -12.46
N LYS A 44 -38.80 -23.18 -13.55
CA LYS A 44 -38.04 -23.12 -14.80
C LYS A 44 -38.04 -21.71 -15.40
N GLN A 45 -39.17 -21.02 -15.38
CA GLN A 45 -39.29 -19.68 -15.94
C GLN A 45 -38.54 -18.64 -15.10
N LEU A 46 -38.60 -18.76 -13.76
CA LEU A 46 -37.86 -17.91 -12.82
C LEU A 46 -36.34 -18.12 -12.96
N THR A 47 -35.89 -19.37 -13.06
CA THR A 47 -34.47 -19.69 -13.24
C THR A 47 -33.92 -19.26 -14.60
N CYS A 48 -34.71 -19.33 -15.68
CA CYS A 48 -34.33 -18.80 -16.99
C CYS A 48 -34.20 -17.27 -16.97
N ARG A 49 -35.18 -16.55 -16.41
CA ARG A 49 -35.10 -15.08 -16.29
C ARG A 49 -33.95 -14.62 -15.40
N PHE A 50 -33.68 -15.33 -14.32
CA PHE A 50 -32.54 -15.02 -13.45
C PHE A 50 -31.19 -15.24 -14.16
N LYS A 51 -31.05 -16.32 -14.93
CA LYS A 51 -29.85 -16.56 -15.75
C LYS A 51 -29.63 -15.47 -16.80
N GLU A 52 -30.71 -14.99 -17.42
CA GLU A 52 -30.64 -13.91 -18.41
C GLU A 52 -30.19 -12.57 -17.77
N ILE A 53 -30.72 -12.23 -16.60
CA ILE A 53 -30.32 -11.05 -15.84
C ILE A 53 -28.84 -11.16 -15.40
N LEU A 54 -28.41 -12.32 -14.92
CA LEU A 54 -27.01 -12.58 -14.57
C LEU A 54 -26.08 -12.49 -15.79
N ALA A 55 -26.50 -12.99 -16.95
CA ALA A 55 -25.73 -12.87 -18.19
C ALA A 55 -25.56 -11.40 -18.61
N LYS A 56 -26.65 -10.61 -18.56
CA LYS A 56 -26.62 -9.16 -18.85
C LYS A 56 -25.72 -8.41 -17.86
N LEU A 57 -25.83 -8.70 -16.57
CA LEU A 57 -25.02 -8.06 -15.53
C LEU A 57 -23.54 -8.41 -15.67
N THR A 58 -23.21 -9.69 -15.88
CA THR A 58 -21.83 -10.14 -16.06
C THR A 58 -21.19 -9.57 -17.33
N CYS A 59 -21.96 -9.42 -18.41
CA CYS A 59 -21.49 -8.79 -19.64
C CYS A 59 -21.14 -7.30 -19.43
N ARG A 60 -22.05 -6.55 -18.79
CA ARG A 60 -21.80 -5.14 -18.44
C ARG A 60 -20.62 -4.96 -17.49
N PHE A 61 -20.46 -5.86 -16.52
CA PHE A 61 -19.34 -5.80 -15.59
C PHE A 61 -17.99 -6.08 -16.29
N LYS A 62 -17.96 -7.04 -17.23
CA LYS A 62 -16.77 -7.32 -18.04
C LYS A 62 -16.38 -6.11 -18.90
N GLU A 63 -17.35 -5.43 -19.49
CA GLU A 63 -17.12 -4.22 -20.29
C GLU A 63 -16.52 -3.08 -19.46
N ILE A 64 -17.06 -2.83 -18.26
CA ILE A 64 -16.54 -1.81 -17.33
C ILE A 64 -15.11 -2.15 -16.87
N LEU A 65 -14.84 -3.43 -16.57
CA LEU A 65 -13.50 -3.90 -16.18
C LEU A 65 -12.50 -3.79 -17.35
N ALA A 66 -12.90 -4.14 -18.57
CA ALA A 66 -12.06 -3.96 -19.76
C ALA A 66 -11.74 -2.48 -20.00
N LYS A 67 -12.73 -1.59 -19.87
CA LYS A 67 -12.56 -0.14 -20.06
C LYS A 67 -11.65 0.49 -18.98
N ARG A 68 -11.79 0.07 -17.72
CA ARG A 68 -10.92 0.52 -16.61
C ARG A 68 -9.50 -0.01 -16.74
N THR A 69 -9.32 -1.28 -17.11
CA THR A 69 -7.99 -1.90 -17.27
C THR A 69 -7.20 -1.30 -18.44
N CYS A 70 -7.86 -1.00 -19.57
CA CYS A 70 -7.22 -0.30 -20.69
C CYS A 70 -6.75 1.10 -20.31
N ARG A 71 -7.58 1.90 -19.63
CA ARG A 71 -7.16 3.23 -19.15
C ARG A 71 -6.01 3.18 -18.16
N PHE A 72 -6.00 2.18 -17.28
CA PHE A 72 -4.90 2.01 -16.33
C PHE A 72 -3.58 1.66 -17.03
N LYS A 73 -3.61 0.78 -18.03
CA LYS A 73 -2.43 0.46 -18.85
C LYS A 73 -1.88 1.69 -19.60
N GLU A 74 -2.76 2.54 -20.12
CA GLU A 74 -2.36 3.78 -20.80
C GLU A 74 -1.66 4.77 -19.85
N ILE A 75 -2.19 4.93 -18.64
CA ILE A 75 -1.57 5.77 -17.59
C ILE A 75 -0.21 5.22 -17.18
N LEU A 76 -0.07 3.90 -17.01
CA LEU A 76 1.22 3.27 -16.69
C LEU A 76 2.25 3.44 -17.82
N ALA A 77 1.84 3.31 -19.08
CA ALA A 77 2.72 3.56 -20.22
C ALA A 77 3.20 5.02 -20.26
N LYS A 78 2.30 5.98 -20.04
CA LYS A 78 2.64 7.41 -19.96
C LYS A 78 3.62 7.71 -18.82
N LEU A 79 3.39 7.13 -17.64
CA LEU A 79 4.25 7.31 -16.46
C LEU A 79 5.64 6.72 -16.68
N THR A 80 5.72 5.50 -17.22
CA THR A 80 7.01 4.82 -17.48
C THR A 80 7.84 5.53 -18.56
N CYS A 81 7.21 6.07 -19.62
CA CYS A 81 7.89 6.90 -20.61
C CYS A 81 8.44 8.19 -20.01
N ARG A 82 7.65 8.90 -19.20
CA ARG A 82 8.08 10.14 -18.51
C ARG A 82 9.24 9.87 -17.56
N PHE A 83 9.23 8.75 -16.86
CA PHE A 83 10.32 8.38 -15.95
C PHE A 83 11.62 8.06 -16.70
N LYS A 84 11.54 7.32 -17.81
CA LYS A 84 12.71 7.04 -18.67
C LYS A 84 13.34 8.32 -19.23
N GLU A 85 12.53 9.29 -19.65
CA GLU A 85 13.01 10.58 -20.15
C GLU A 85 13.77 11.37 -19.08
N ILE A 86 13.25 11.40 -17.85
CA ILE A 86 13.92 12.06 -16.71
C ILE A 86 15.25 11.37 -16.37
N LEU A 87 15.28 10.04 -16.36
CA LEU A 87 16.53 9.27 -16.13
C LEU A 87 17.57 9.53 -17.23
N ALA A 88 17.16 9.62 -18.49
CA ALA A 88 18.06 9.94 -19.59
C ALA A 88 18.64 11.35 -19.46
N LYS A 89 17.81 12.35 -19.11
CA LYS A 89 18.26 13.74 -18.87
C LYS A 89 19.23 13.82 -17.70
N LEU A 90 18.95 13.12 -16.60
CA LEU A 90 19.80 13.09 -15.40
C LEU A 90 21.16 12.44 -15.70
N THR A 91 21.16 11.29 -16.38
CA THR A 91 22.40 10.57 -16.73
C THR A 91 23.27 11.35 -17.72
N CYS A 92 22.69 12.04 -18.70
CA CYS A 92 23.42 12.93 -19.60
C CYS A 92 24.05 14.11 -18.86
N ARG A 93 23.30 14.78 -17.97
CA ARG A 93 23.82 15.89 -17.13
C ARG A 93 24.96 15.41 -16.23
N PHE A 94 24.85 14.21 -15.66
CA PHE A 94 25.88 13.64 -14.81
C PHE A 94 27.17 13.34 -15.60
N LYS A 95 27.05 12.78 -16.81
CA LYS A 95 28.20 12.54 -17.70
C LYS A 95 28.91 13.84 -18.10
N GLU A 96 28.16 14.90 -18.38
CA GLU A 96 28.71 16.22 -18.72
C GLU A 96 29.51 16.82 -17.55
N ILE A 97 28.99 16.74 -16.32
CA ILE A 97 29.67 17.21 -15.12
C ILE A 97 30.95 16.39 -14.86
N LEU A 98 30.90 15.06 -15.02
CA LEU A 98 32.08 14.19 -14.92
C LEU A 98 33.15 14.53 -15.98
N ALA A 99 32.76 14.83 -17.22
CA ALA A 99 33.69 15.26 -18.26
C ALA A 99 34.35 16.61 -17.92
N LYS A 100 33.60 17.58 -17.37
CA LYS A 100 34.14 18.88 -16.93
C LYS A 100 35.10 18.73 -15.75
N LEU A 101 34.78 17.88 -14.77
CA LEU A 101 35.63 17.59 -13.61
C LEU A 101 36.93 16.89 -14.02
N THR A 102 36.84 15.85 -14.85
CA THR A 102 38.02 15.12 -15.35
C THR A 102 38.89 15.98 -16.28
N GLY A 103 38.29 16.89 -17.05
CA GLY A 103 39.02 17.89 -17.83
C GLY A 103 39.77 18.89 -16.96
N ARG A 104 39.12 19.41 -15.91
CA ARG A 104 39.78 20.30 -14.93
C ARG A 104 40.90 19.60 -14.18
N SER A 105 40.70 18.36 -13.72
CA SER A 105 41.73 17.62 -13.01
C SER A 105 42.94 17.33 -13.89
N LYS A 106 42.75 16.97 -15.17
CA LYS A 106 43.85 16.81 -16.15
C LYS A 106 44.59 18.12 -16.40
N LYS A 107 43.90 19.26 -16.52
CA LYS A 107 44.52 20.58 -16.72
C LYS A 107 45.32 21.05 -15.51
N ILE A 108 44.81 20.80 -14.31
CA ILE A 108 45.53 21.06 -13.05
C ILE A 108 46.73 20.12 -12.94
N LEU A 109 46.56 18.84 -13.26
CA LEU A 109 47.65 17.86 -13.24
C LEU A 109 48.76 18.27 -14.20
N ALA A 110 48.46 18.63 -15.45
CA ALA A 110 49.45 19.13 -16.42
C ALA A 110 50.16 20.40 -15.94
N LYS A 111 49.44 21.34 -15.32
CA LYS A 111 50.04 22.52 -14.68
C LYS A 111 50.95 22.17 -13.51
N LEU A 112 50.61 21.14 -12.73
CA LEU A 112 51.41 20.66 -11.62
C LEU A 112 52.63 19.85 -12.09
N THR A 113 52.53 19.08 -13.18
CA THR A 113 53.68 18.40 -13.79
C THR A 113 54.66 19.41 -14.36
N TYR A 114 54.16 20.40 -15.11
CA TYR A 114 55.00 21.48 -15.65
C TYR A 114 55.65 22.33 -14.55
N ARG A 115 54.90 22.65 -13.49
CA ARG A 115 55.44 23.41 -12.35
C ARG A 115 56.45 22.58 -11.53
N ARG A 116 56.30 21.26 -11.47
CA ARG A 116 57.26 20.33 -10.83
C ARG A 116 58.62 20.35 -11.53
N ASP A 117 58.64 20.45 -12.86
CA ASP A 117 59.89 20.55 -13.64
C ASP A 117 60.60 21.91 -13.48
N GLN A 118 59.86 22.98 -13.12
CA GLN A 118 60.45 24.31 -12.88
C GLN A 118 60.92 24.53 -11.44
N THR A 119 60.50 23.72 -10.47
CA THR A 119 60.87 23.86 -9.05
C THR A 119 62.17 23.14 -8.65
N SER A 120 62.98 22.69 -9.62
CA SER A 120 64.32 22.13 -9.37
C SER A 120 65.41 23.18 -9.15
N HIS A 121 65.11 24.49 -9.15
CA HIS A 121 66.06 25.56 -8.75
C HIS A 121 65.43 26.59 -7.76
N PRO A 122 66.24 27.20 -6.85
CA PRO A 122 65.74 27.80 -5.60
C PRO A 122 65.53 29.33 -5.65
N HIS A 123 64.85 29.83 -4.60
CA HIS A 123 64.66 31.25 -4.18
C HIS A 123 63.60 32.08 -4.94
N SER A 124 62.86 33.05 -4.38
CA SER A 124 62.68 33.64 -3.04
C SER A 124 61.41 34.52 -3.06
N THR A 125 60.71 34.64 -1.92
CA THR A 125 59.93 35.78 -1.36
C THR A 125 59.16 36.81 -2.22
N THR A 126 58.02 37.25 -1.63
CA THR A 126 57.42 38.61 -1.56
C THR A 126 56.14 38.95 -2.38
N THR A 127 55.00 38.85 -1.71
CA THR A 127 53.94 39.84 -1.39
C THR A 127 53.36 40.93 -2.33
N TYR A 128 52.00 41.00 -2.32
CA TYR A 128 51.04 42.16 -2.36
C TYR A 128 50.21 42.53 -3.64
N LYS A 129 48.90 42.76 -3.37
CA LYS A 129 47.94 43.74 -3.97
C LYS A 129 47.40 43.48 -5.40
N GLN A 130 46.19 43.88 -5.86
CA GLN A 130 45.02 44.62 -5.34
C GLN A 130 43.88 44.62 -6.42
N SER A 131 42.61 44.61 -5.97
CA SER A 131 41.30 45.01 -6.58
C SER A 131 41.11 45.28 -8.10
N LEU A 132 39.98 44.83 -8.68
CA LEU A 132 39.08 45.68 -9.50
C LEU A 132 37.71 45.01 -9.82
N LEU A 133 36.65 45.83 -9.74
CA LEU A 133 35.24 45.59 -10.08
C LEU A 133 35.00 45.60 -11.60
N ILE A 134 34.12 44.75 -12.16
CA ILE A 134 33.29 45.06 -13.34
C ILE A 134 31.93 44.31 -13.22
N GLU A 135 30.87 45.04 -13.58
CA GLU A 135 29.43 44.74 -13.58
C GLU A 135 29.01 43.59 -14.51
N GLU A 136 27.90 42.91 -14.20
CA GLU A 136 27.24 41.93 -15.09
C GLU A 136 25.82 42.42 -15.44
N PRO A 137 25.39 42.37 -16.73
CA PRO A 137 24.13 42.93 -17.18
C PRO A 137 22.93 42.03 -16.89
N SER A 138 21.82 42.68 -16.61
CA SER A 138 20.50 42.10 -16.35
C SER A 138 19.89 41.45 -17.61
N PHE A 139 20.01 40.13 -17.72
CA PHE A 139 19.22 39.32 -18.68
C PHE A 139 18.01 38.69 -17.97
N LEU A 140 16.86 39.35 -18.10
CA LEU A 140 15.57 38.93 -17.56
C LEU A 140 15.02 37.71 -18.33
N LEU A 141 15.15 36.52 -17.74
CA LEU A 141 14.25 35.39 -18.05
C LEU A 141 13.19 35.31 -16.95
N PRO A 142 11.91 35.02 -17.29
CA PRO A 142 10.89 34.82 -16.27
C PRO A 142 11.32 33.64 -15.40
N ARG A 143 11.77 33.98 -14.19
CA ARG A 143 12.23 33.05 -13.17
C ARG A 143 11.03 32.17 -12.84
N SER A 144 10.95 30.99 -13.44
CA SER A 144 10.15 29.91 -12.86
C SER A 144 10.62 29.84 -11.41
N LYS A 145 9.75 30.19 -10.46
CA LYS A 145 10.08 30.08 -9.04
C LYS A 145 10.41 28.61 -8.80
N MET A 146 11.70 28.26 -8.85
CA MET A 146 12.16 26.99 -8.32
C MET A 146 11.86 27.09 -6.84
N VAL A 147 10.77 26.43 -6.44
CA VAL A 147 10.46 26.21 -5.03
C VAL A 147 11.51 25.20 -4.56
N THR A 148 12.57 25.71 -3.96
CA THR A 148 13.54 24.89 -3.24
C THR A 148 12.87 24.45 -1.95
N VAL A 149 12.48 23.18 -1.87
CA VAL A 149 12.03 22.58 -0.61
C VAL A 149 13.29 22.36 0.23
N GLU A 150 13.56 23.28 1.14
CA GLU A 150 14.63 23.12 2.12
C GLU A 150 14.16 22.11 3.18
N VAL A 151 14.74 20.91 3.13
CA VAL A 151 14.49 19.91 4.17
C VAL A 151 15.26 20.35 5.42
N PRO A 152 14.59 20.59 6.56
CA PRO A 152 15.28 21.02 7.76
C PRO A 152 16.23 19.92 8.24
N SER A 153 17.43 20.30 8.69
CA SER A 153 18.45 19.36 9.18
C SER A 153 17.95 18.48 10.35
N THR A 154 16.97 18.95 11.11
CA THR A 154 16.30 18.23 12.19
C THR A 154 15.55 16.98 11.70
N MET A 155 15.16 16.92 10.43
CA MET A 155 14.53 15.75 9.83
C MET A 155 15.52 14.57 9.70
N GLY A 156 16.83 14.82 9.78
CA GLY A 156 17.84 13.77 9.82
C GLY A 156 17.65 12.80 10.99
N TYR A 157 17.20 13.31 12.15
CA TYR A 157 16.95 12.47 13.33
C TYR A 157 15.82 11.46 13.10
N SER A 158 14.72 11.85 12.45
CA SER A 158 13.61 10.92 12.17
C SER A 158 14.00 9.85 11.15
N VAL A 159 14.86 10.18 10.18
CA VAL A 159 15.43 9.20 9.24
C VAL A 159 16.32 8.18 9.98
N LEU A 160 17.15 8.63 10.92
CA LEU A 160 17.95 7.72 11.75
C LEU A 160 17.06 6.80 12.59
N VAL A 161 16.01 7.34 13.21
CA VAL A 161 15.02 6.52 13.95
C VAL A 161 14.35 5.50 13.04
N ALA A 162 13.91 5.89 11.84
CA ALA A 162 13.31 4.97 10.88
C ALA A 162 14.30 3.85 10.50
N SER A 163 15.57 4.19 10.25
CA SER A 163 16.62 3.20 9.95
C SER A 163 16.90 2.25 11.12
N GLY A 164 16.90 2.76 12.36
CA GLY A 164 17.03 1.96 13.57
C GLY A 164 15.87 0.98 13.76
N GLY A 165 14.65 1.40 13.43
CA GLY A 165 13.49 0.50 13.48
C GLY A 165 13.51 -0.59 12.42
N VAL A 166 14.08 -0.33 11.24
CA VAL A 166 14.38 -1.39 10.26
C VAL A 166 15.34 -2.40 10.87
N ALA A 167 16.46 -1.96 11.47
CA ALA A 167 17.41 -2.85 12.13
C ALA A 167 16.77 -3.67 13.26
N MET A 168 15.89 -3.05 14.06
CA MET A 168 15.12 -3.73 15.11
C MET A 168 14.21 -4.84 14.54
N ILE A 169 13.49 -4.58 13.45
CA ILE A 169 12.62 -5.58 12.80
C ILE A 169 13.45 -6.75 12.27
N PHE A 170 14.58 -6.46 11.62
CA PHE A 170 15.51 -7.49 11.17
C PHE A 170 16.05 -8.32 12.35
N TRP A 171 16.40 -7.68 13.47
CA TRP A 171 16.80 -8.37 14.69
C TRP A 171 15.73 -9.32 15.20
N MET A 172 14.48 -8.88 15.35
CA MET A 172 13.37 -9.75 15.76
C MET A 172 13.15 -10.91 14.77
N GLY A 173 13.27 -10.66 13.46
CA GLY A 173 13.18 -11.69 12.44
C GLY A 173 14.30 -12.73 12.54
N MET A 174 15.53 -12.31 12.83
CA MET A 174 16.66 -13.20 13.08
C MET A 174 16.43 -14.05 14.34
N GLN A 175 15.82 -13.51 15.40
CA GLN A 175 15.49 -14.28 16.61
C GLN A 175 14.47 -15.39 16.30
N VAL A 176 13.42 -15.07 15.55
CA VAL A 176 12.46 -16.09 15.08
C VAL A 176 13.18 -17.14 14.23
N GLY A 177 14.08 -16.73 13.32
CA GLY A 177 14.86 -17.65 12.49
C GLY A 177 15.79 -18.56 13.31
N LYS A 178 16.42 -18.05 14.37
CA LYS A 178 17.21 -18.86 15.32
C LYS A 178 16.34 -19.90 16.02
N MET A 179 15.15 -19.51 16.50
CA MET A 179 14.22 -20.44 17.15
C MET A 179 13.63 -21.47 16.18
N ARG A 180 13.41 -21.13 14.91
CA ARG A 180 12.99 -22.10 13.87
C ARG A 180 14.05 -23.17 13.65
N ARG A 181 15.32 -22.75 13.59
CA ARG A 181 16.46 -23.66 13.43
C ARG A 181 16.65 -24.57 14.64
N SER A 182 16.51 -24.05 15.87
CA SER A 182 16.62 -24.87 17.08
C SER A 182 15.52 -25.94 17.17
N LEU A 183 14.30 -25.61 16.73
CA LEU A 183 13.16 -26.54 16.70
C LEU A 183 13.11 -27.43 15.45
N LYS A 184 14.06 -27.29 14.50
CA LYS A 184 14.03 -27.94 13.18
C LYS A 184 12.66 -27.82 12.48
N PHE A 185 11.96 -26.70 12.72
CA PHE A 185 10.64 -26.46 12.17
C PHE A 185 10.76 -25.84 10.78
N GLY A 186 10.32 -26.59 9.76
CA GLY A 186 10.34 -26.17 8.37
C GLY A 186 9.50 -24.91 8.09
N TYR A 187 9.73 -24.28 6.94
CA TYR A 187 8.84 -23.22 6.50
C TYR A 187 7.48 -23.80 6.10
N PRO A 188 6.37 -23.10 6.40
CA PRO A 188 5.06 -23.57 6.00
C PRO A 188 4.94 -23.58 4.47
N ASP A 189 4.41 -24.67 3.91
CA ASP A 189 4.18 -24.77 2.48
C ASP A 189 3.05 -23.84 2.05
N VAL A 190 3.43 -22.71 1.45
CA VAL A 190 2.47 -21.71 0.93
C VAL A 190 1.85 -22.17 -0.38
N TYR A 191 2.59 -22.97 -1.14
CA TYR A 191 2.29 -23.40 -2.51
C TYR A 191 2.04 -24.90 -2.56
N HIS A 192 1.17 -25.31 -3.48
CA HIS A 192 0.92 -26.72 -3.72
C HIS A 192 1.99 -27.27 -4.67
N PRO A 193 2.61 -28.44 -4.39
CA PRO A 193 3.70 -28.97 -5.20
C PRO A 193 3.28 -29.27 -6.65
N THR A 194 2.03 -29.68 -6.87
CA THR A 194 1.55 -30.13 -8.19
C THR A 194 0.54 -29.20 -8.87
N ASN A 195 -0.08 -28.25 -8.16
CA ASN A 195 -1.22 -27.51 -8.70
C ASN A 195 -0.82 -26.09 -9.15
N LYS A 196 -0.52 -25.93 -10.44
CA LYS A 196 -0.15 -24.63 -11.03
C LYS A 196 -1.25 -23.58 -10.89
N LEU A 197 -2.53 -23.97 -10.97
CA LEU A 197 -3.66 -23.04 -10.82
C LEU A 197 -3.70 -22.45 -9.40
N PHE A 198 -3.37 -23.25 -8.39
CA PHE A 198 -3.24 -22.79 -7.01
C PHE A 198 -2.10 -21.77 -6.84
N ASN A 199 -0.94 -22.03 -7.46
CA ASN A 199 0.24 -21.20 -7.31
C ASN A 199 0.14 -19.85 -8.06
N CYS A 200 -0.68 -19.79 -9.11
CA CYS A 200 -0.87 -18.57 -9.92
C CYS A 200 -2.06 -17.69 -9.50
N TYR A 201 -3.02 -18.21 -8.73
CA TYR A 201 -4.23 -17.45 -8.35
C TYR A 201 -4.14 -16.80 -6.96
N GLN A 202 -4.47 -15.51 -6.87
CA GLN A 202 -4.63 -14.80 -5.59
C GLN A 202 -5.89 -15.21 -4.80
N ARG A 203 -6.82 -15.99 -5.38
CA ARG A 203 -8.02 -16.51 -4.69
C ARG A 203 -7.75 -17.83 -3.96
N VAL A 204 -6.72 -17.81 -3.12
CA VAL A 204 -6.20 -18.97 -2.39
C VAL A 204 -7.30 -19.64 -1.54
N GLY A 205 -8.22 -18.86 -0.95
CA GLY A 205 -9.26 -19.39 -0.05
C GLY A 205 -10.27 -20.34 -0.71
N LYS A 206 -10.75 -20.06 -1.93
CA LYS A 206 -11.69 -20.95 -2.64
C LYS A 206 -10.99 -22.24 -3.09
N MET A 207 -9.75 -22.11 -3.55
CA MET A 207 -8.94 -23.23 -4.03
C MET A 207 -8.47 -24.16 -2.90
N ARG A 208 -8.12 -23.62 -1.73
CA ARG A 208 -7.80 -24.42 -0.53
C ARG A 208 -8.97 -25.31 -0.13
N ARG A 209 -10.20 -24.76 -0.14
CA ARG A 209 -11.42 -25.54 0.15
C ARG A 209 -11.67 -26.65 -0.88
N SER A 210 -11.50 -26.38 -2.18
CA SER A 210 -11.69 -27.40 -3.22
C SER A 210 -10.61 -28.48 -3.19
N LEU A 211 -9.37 -28.13 -2.86
CA LEU A 211 -8.25 -29.07 -2.76
C LEU A 211 -8.10 -29.72 -1.38
N LYS A 212 -8.96 -29.38 -0.41
CA LYS A 212 -8.83 -29.75 1.01
C LYS A 212 -7.41 -29.49 1.57
N PHE A 213 -6.75 -28.45 1.04
CA PHE A 213 -5.40 -28.08 1.47
C PHE A 213 -5.50 -27.19 2.72
N GLY A 214 -4.89 -27.63 3.82
CA GLY A 214 -4.93 -26.94 5.12
C GLY A 214 -4.34 -25.53 5.07
N TYR A 215 -4.61 -24.74 6.10
CA TYR A 215 -3.88 -23.48 6.29
C TYR A 215 -2.46 -23.78 6.77
N PRO A 216 -1.46 -22.97 6.38
CA PRO A 216 -0.09 -23.20 6.81
C PRO A 216 0.02 -22.90 8.31
N ASP A 217 0.60 -23.82 9.08
CA ASP A 217 0.79 -23.63 10.51
C ASP A 217 1.91 -22.62 10.77
N VAL A 218 1.50 -21.42 11.19
CA VAL A 218 2.40 -20.30 11.50
C VAL A 218 3.01 -20.46 12.90
N TYR A 219 2.31 -21.20 13.76
CA TYR A 219 2.63 -21.44 15.15
C TYR A 219 2.93 -22.92 15.38
N HIS A 220 3.76 -23.21 16.37
CA HIS A 220 4.05 -24.58 16.79
C HIS A 220 2.98 -25.04 17.80
N PRO A 221 2.40 -26.25 17.67
CA PRO A 221 1.35 -26.73 18.57
C PRO A 221 1.83 -26.88 20.02
N THR A 222 3.05 -27.38 20.21
CA THR A 222 3.62 -27.66 21.54
C THR A 222 4.44 -26.51 22.16
N ASN A 223 5.22 -25.77 21.35
CA ASN A 223 6.23 -24.82 21.86
C ASN A 223 5.66 -23.41 22.01
N LYS A 224 5.13 -23.10 23.21
CA LYS A 224 4.61 -21.76 23.55
C LYS A 224 5.66 -20.65 23.40
N LEU A 225 6.92 -20.91 23.75
CA LEU A 225 8.00 -19.93 23.64
C LEU A 225 8.19 -19.47 22.19
N PHE A 226 8.22 -20.41 21.24
CA PHE A 226 8.32 -20.08 19.83
C PHE A 226 7.14 -19.21 19.35
N ASN A 227 5.93 -19.54 19.81
CA ASN A 227 4.73 -18.77 19.49
C ASN A 227 4.81 -17.34 20.02
N CYS A 228 5.42 -17.13 21.19
CA CYS A 228 5.70 -15.80 21.72
C CYS A 228 6.65 -15.00 20.81
N TYR A 229 7.79 -15.58 20.39
CA TYR A 229 8.72 -14.92 19.47
C TYR A 229 8.06 -14.54 18.14
N GLN A 230 7.29 -15.47 17.56
CA GLN A 230 6.55 -15.28 16.32
C GLN A 230 5.51 -14.15 16.46
N ARG A 231 4.74 -14.12 17.55
CA ARG A 231 3.67 -13.12 17.75
C ARG A 231 4.23 -11.72 17.96
N VAL A 232 5.33 -11.56 18.68
CA VAL A 232 6.01 -10.27 18.86
C VAL A 232 6.41 -9.69 17.51
N HIS A 233 7.09 -10.48 16.70
CA HIS A 233 7.57 -10.02 15.39
C HIS A 233 6.41 -9.62 14.48
N GLN A 234 5.35 -10.44 14.41
CA GLN A 234 4.14 -10.12 13.65
C GLN A 234 3.44 -8.87 14.16
N ASN A 235 3.28 -8.71 15.48
CA ASN A 235 2.66 -7.52 16.05
C ASN A 235 3.46 -6.24 15.75
N THR A 236 4.79 -6.32 15.75
CA THR A 236 5.64 -5.20 15.36
C THR A 236 5.46 -4.87 13.89
N LEU A 237 5.40 -5.88 13.00
CA LEU A 237 5.15 -5.68 11.57
C LEU A 237 3.75 -5.10 11.29
N GLU A 238 2.74 -5.46 12.07
CA GLU A 238 1.38 -4.90 11.98
C GLU A 238 1.36 -3.40 12.33
N LEU A 239 2.16 -2.96 13.33
CA LEU A 239 2.19 -1.56 13.77
C LEU A 239 3.20 -0.70 13.01
N TRP A 240 4.19 -1.31 12.36
CA TRP A 240 5.31 -0.61 11.72
C TRP A 240 4.89 0.41 10.64
N PRO A 241 3.96 0.11 9.72
CA PRO A 241 3.52 1.09 8.72
C PRO A 241 2.88 2.32 9.37
N SER A 242 2.03 2.11 10.37
CA SER A 242 1.36 3.20 11.10
C SER A 242 2.39 4.07 11.84
N PHE A 243 3.37 3.44 12.49
CA PHE A 243 4.48 4.14 13.15
C PHE A 243 5.25 5.03 12.18
N LEU A 244 5.68 4.48 11.02
CA LEU A 244 6.45 5.24 10.04
C LEU A 244 5.69 6.45 9.50
N VAL A 245 4.41 6.26 9.16
CA VAL A 245 3.57 7.34 8.65
C VAL A 245 3.42 8.45 9.69
N SER A 246 3.10 8.11 10.94
CA SER A 246 2.97 9.08 12.02
C SER A 246 4.31 9.76 12.37
N LEU A 247 5.44 9.05 12.28
CA LEU A 247 6.76 9.63 12.50
C LEU A 247 7.09 10.70 11.46
N PHE A 248 6.92 10.39 10.17
CA PHE A 248 7.27 11.34 9.10
C PHE A 248 6.32 12.54 9.07
N ILE A 249 5.00 12.32 9.21
CA ILE A 249 4.02 13.42 9.26
C ILE A 249 4.23 14.27 10.52
N GLY A 250 4.40 13.63 11.68
CA GLY A 250 4.61 14.32 12.95
C GLY A 250 5.92 15.13 12.99
N THR A 251 6.96 14.70 12.28
CA THR A 251 8.24 15.45 12.19
C THR A 251 8.07 16.80 11.51
N PHE A 252 7.15 16.95 10.55
CA PHE A 252 6.90 18.24 9.92
C PHE A 252 6.28 19.28 10.88
N GLY A 253 5.43 18.84 11.80
CA GLY A 253 4.81 19.73 12.79
C GLY A 253 5.67 19.97 14.02
N CYS A 254 6.22 18.90 14.58
CA CYS A 254 7.00 18.93 15.82
C CYS A 254 8.35 18.24 15.58
N PRO A 255 9.35 18.94 15.00
CA PRO A 255 10.61 18.34 14.55
C PRO A 255 11.51 17.80 15.67
N THR A 256 11.31 18.22 16.92
CA THR A 256 12.08 17.75 18.09
C THR A 256 11.34 16.64 18.84
N VAL A 257 10.04 16.82 19.07
CA VAL A 257 9.21 15.87 19.84
C VAL A 257 9.00 14.57 19.09
N ALA A 258 8.77 14.61 17.77
CA ALA A 258 8.49 13.40 17.00
C ALA A 258 9.67 12.41 16.97
N PRO A 259 10.93 12.81 16.72
CA PRO A 259 12.07 11.89 16.83
C PRO A 259 12.26 11.31 18.23
N ILE A 260 12.04 12.09 19.30
CA ILE A 260 12.14 11.62 20.69
C ILE A 260 11.05 10.60 21.00
N ALA A 261 9.81 10.86 20.59
CA ALA A 261 8.73 9.88 20.71
C ALA A 261 9.03 8.63 19.85
N GLY A 262 9.66 8.80 18.69
CA GLY A 262 10.09 7.71 17.82
C GLY A 262 11.17 6.82 18.45
N THR A 263 12.19 7.39 19.10
CA THR A 263 13.21 6.61 19.83
C THR A 263 12.59 5.89 21.04
N ALA A 264 11.70 6.57 21.78
CA ALA A 264 10.97 5.96 22.88
C ALA A 264 10.09 4.78 22.42
N TRP A 265 9.47 4.89 21.24
CA TRP A 265 8.71 3.78 20.64
C TRP A 265 9.59 2.58 20.34
N LEU A 266 10.79 2.79 19.75
CA LEU A 266 11.75 1.72 19.48
C LEU A 266 12.22 1.04 20.78
N ALA A 267 12.57 1.83 21.80
CA ALA A 267 12.95 1.31 23.11
C ALA A 267 11.81 0.49 23.75
N GLY A 268 10.58 1.02 23.71
CA GLY A 268 9.38 0.33 24.17
C GLY A 268 9.17 -1.01 23.45
N ARG A 269 9.42 -1.07 22.14
CA ARG A 269 9.34 -2.30 21.35
C ARG A 269 10.41 -3.32 21.68
N ILE A 270 11.63 -2.89 21.97
CA ILE A 270 12.70 -3.78 22.44
C ILE A 270 12.32 -4.36 23.81
N LEU A 271 11.88 -3.53 24.75
CA LEU A 271 11.43 -3.97 26.08
C LEU A 271 10.23 -4.92 25.99
N PHE A 272 9.27 -4.62 25.12
CA PHE A 272 8.12 -5.48 24.85
C PHE A 272 8.55 -6.86 24.32
N ALA A 273 9.53 -6.90 23.41
CA ALA A 273 10.05 -8.16 22.89
C ALA A 273 10.79 -8.97 23.98
N LEU A 274 11.64 -8.33 24.76
CA LEU A 274 12.35 -8.97 25.87
C LEU A 274 11.37 -9.56 26.90
N GLY A 275 10.30 -8.82 27.24
CA GLY A 275 9.24 -9.33 28.13
C GLY A 275 8.52 -10.56 27.56
N TYR A 276 8.29 -10.62 26.24
CA TYR A 276 7.72 -11.80 25.61
C TYR A 276 8.66 -13.00 25.52
N TYR A 277 9.96 -12.75 25.47
CA TYR A 277 10.97 -13.80 25.38
C TYR A 277 11.10 -14.61 26.68
N THR A 278 10.50 -14.16 27.79
CA THR A 278 10.40 -14.93 29.03
C THR A 278 9.34 -16.05 28.96
N GLY A 279 8.52 -16.11 27.89
CA GLY A 279 7.47 -17.13 27.72
C GLY A 279 6.16 -16.84 28.46
N GLU A 280 6.12 -15.78 29.28
CA GLU A 280 4.94 -15.32 29.99
C GLU A 280 4.34 -14.06 29.35
N PRO A 281 3.05 -14.08 28.94
CA PRO A 281 2.43 -12.93 28.29
C PRO A 281 2.21 -11.70 29.16
N SER A 282 2.38 -11.80 30.49
CA SER A 282 2.18 -10.71 31.46
C SER A 282 3.34 -9.71 31.45
N ASN A 283 4.58 -10.15 31.22
CA ASN A 283 5.78 -9.32 31.35
C ASN A 283 5.94 -8.26 30.24
N ARG A 284 5.04 -8.23 29.26
CA ARG A 284 5.05 -7.26 28.15
C ARG A 284 4.43 -5.90 28.47
N THR A 285 3.68 -5.79 29.58
CA THR A 285 2.80 -4.65 29.88
C THR A 285 3.56 -3.32 29.91
N PHE A 286 4.74 -3.30 30.54
CA PHE A 286 5.57 -2.10 30.62
C PHE A 286 6.02 -1.61 29.23
N GLY A 287 6.61 -2.51 28.41
CA GLY A 287 7.02 -2.17 27.05
C GLY A 287 5.83 -1.77 26.15
N ALA A 288 4.67 -2.40 26.36
CA ALA A 288 3.43 -2.04 25.66
C ALA A 288 2.97 -0.63 26.02
N ALA A 289 2.97 -0.26 27.31
CA ALA A 289 2.56 1.06 27.77
C ALA A 289 3.43 2.17 27.16
N VAL A 290 4.76 2.00 27.17
CA VAL A 290 5.69 2.93 26.53
C VAL A 290 5.40 3.06 25.03
N THR A 291 5.22 1.92 24.35
CA THR A 291 4.92 1.89 22.91
C THR A 291 3.64 2.65 22.58
N PHE A 292 2.57 2.44 23.35
CA PHE A 292 1.29 3.11 23.14
C PHE A 292 1.38 4.61 23.43
N LEU A 293 2.01 4.99 24.54
CA LEU A 293 2.21 6.40 24.89
C LEU A 293 2.94 7.14 23.76
N SER A 294 4.06 6.58 23.29
CA SER A 294 4.81 7.15 22.16
C SER A 294 3.99 7.23 20.88
N MET A 295 3.17 6.21 20.59
CA MET A 295 2.32 6.23 19.40
C MET A 295 1.25 7.33 19.48
N PHE A 296 0.60 7.50 20.63
CA PHE A 296 -0.37 8.57 20.82
C PHE A 296 0.28 9.96 20.73
N THR A 297 1.50 10.13 21.23
CA THR A 297 2.27 11.37 21.04
C THR A 297 2.52 11.66 19.56
N LEU A 298 2.96 10.67 18.78
CA LEU A 298 3.18 10.83 17.33
C LEU A 298 1.90 11.14 16.55
N MET A 299 0.78 10.50 16.92
CA MET A 299 -0.53 10.79 16.36
C MET A 299 -0.96 12.23 16.69
N GLY A 300 -0.72 12.69 17.93
CA GLY A 300 -0.97 14.07 18.35
C GLY A 300 -0.16 15.10 17.56
N CYS A 301 1.15 14.87 17.39
CA CYS A 301 1.99 15.73 16.56
C CYS A 301 1.52 15.76 15.09
N SER A 302 1.08 14.62 14.56
CA SER A 302 0.55 14.53 13.19
C SER A 302 -0.78 15.29 13.04
N ALA A 303 -1.68 15.17 14.02
CA ALA A 303 -2.95 15.90 14.05
C ALA A 303 -2.73 17.41 14.18
N PHE A 304 -1.78 17.83 15.03
CA PHE A 304 -1.39 19.23 15.18
C PHE A 304 -0.85 19.81 13.86
N GLN A 305 -0.02 19.05 13.14
CA GLN A 305 0.44 19.47 11.82
C GLN A 305 -0.71 19.59 10.82
N GLY A 306 -1.66 18.64 10.84
CA GLY A 306 -2.88 18.71 10.02
C GLY A 306 -3.70 19.97 10.31
N TYR A 307 -3.92 20.29 11.59
CA TYR A 307 -4.60 21.51 12.02
C TYR A 307 -3.88 22.77 11.52
N LYS A 308 -2.55 22.82 11.71
CA LYS A 308 -1.72 23.95 11.26
C LYS A 308 -1.80 24.17 9.75
N MET A 309 -1.89 23.09 8.96
CA MET A 309 -2.03 23.19 7.49
C MET A 309 -3.42 23.66 7.03
N ILE A 310 -4.46 23.47 7.84
CA ILE A 310 -5.81 23.97 7.54
C ILE A 310 -5.92 25.46 7.86
N THR A 311 -5.21 25.92 8.91
CA THR A 311 -5.27 27.30 9.40
C THR A 311 -4.22 28.23 8.79
N ALA A 312 -3.23 27.70 8.06
CA ALA A 312 -2.16 28.46 7.40
C ALA A 312 -2.56 28.89 6.00
#